data_AF-A0A158HQJ1-F1
#
_entry.id   AF-A0A158HQJ1-F1
#
_cell.length_a   1.000
_cell.length_b   1.000
_cell.length_c   1.000
_cell.angle_alpha   90.00
_cell.angle_beta   90.00
_cell.angle_gamma   90.00
#
_symmetry.space_group_name_H-M   'P 1'
#
loop_
_entity.id
_entity.type
_entity.pdbx_description
1 polymer ?
#
loop_
_entity_poly.entity_id
_entity_poly.type
_entity_poly.pdbx_seq_one_letter_code
_entity_poly.pdbx_strand_id
1 'polypeptide(L)'
;MRLPGHAKTLRLLAEYGPRAYYEGEIAERIAACSRECGAAMTVDDLRKLRPDWVEPISKDYRGYTVHEIPPNGQGIAALIALGLLNQFDMASVQRDAVESQHLQIEAMKLAFADTYRYVSDPRTMEVTSEQMLDDSYLKERAKLMDPTGATKFDFGMPRSGGTI
;
A
#
# COMPACT_ATOMS: atom_id res chain seq x y z
N MET A 1 3.13 -32.11 -14.60
CA MET A 1 4.10 -32.00 -13.48
C MET A 1 3.49 -32.61 -12.22
N ARG A 2 4.26 -33.30 -11.37
CA ARG A 2 3.81 -33.79 -10.05
C ARG A 2 4.67 -33.14 -8.97
N LEU A 3 4.06 -32.59 -7.92
CA LEU A 3 4.74 -31.95 -6.79
C LEU A 3 4.38 -32.64 -5.46
N PRO A 4 4.96 -33.82 -5.14
CA PRO A 4 4.59 -34.60 -3.95
C PRO A 4 4.76 -33.83 -2.63
N GLY A 5 5.82 -33.04 -2.50
CA GLY A 5 6.07 -32.23 -1.30
C GLY A 5 4.99 -31.17 -1.07
N HIS A 6 4.58 -30.46 -2.12
CA HIS A 6 3.50 -29.48 -2.05
C HIS A 6 2.14 -30.15 -1.73
N ALA A 7 1.87 -31.31 -2.35
CA ALA A 7 0.67 -32.08 -2.05
C ALA A 7 0.62 -32.53 -0.57
N LYS A 8 1.75 -32.94 0.02
CA LYS A 8 1.84 -33.25 1.46
C LYS A 8 1.51 -32.02 2.31
N THR A 9 2.11 -30.86 2.00
CA THR A 9 1.82 -29.59 2.70
C THR A 9 0.34 -29.25 2.65
N LEU A 10 -0.29 -29.27 1.47
CA LEU A 10 -1.71 -28.96 1.34
C LEU A 10 -2.62 -29.93 2.12
N ARG A 11 -2.28 -31.22 2.19
CA ARG A 11 -3.00 -32.19 3.02
C ARG A 11 -2.90 -31.85 4.51
N LEU A 12 -1.70 -31.50 4.99
CA LEU A 12 -1.51 -31.09 6.39
C LEU A 12 -2.32 -29.82 6.72
N LEU A 13 -2.38 -28.84 5.81
CA LEU A 13 -3.21 -27.65 6.00
C LEU A 13 -4.71 -27.97 6.00
N ALA A 14 -5.15 -28.92 5.19
CA ALA A 14 -6.55 -29.36 5.16
C ALA A 14 -6.94 -30.13 6.43
N GLU A 15 -6.04 -30.94 6.98
CA GLU A 15 -6.28 -31.77 8.16
C GLU A 15 -6.17 -30.98 9.48
N TYR A 16 -5.17 -30.10 9.59
CA TYR A 16 -4.82 -29.41 10.84
C TYR A 16 -5.07 -27.88 10.80
N GLY A 17 -5.58 -27.37 9.69
CA GLY A 17 -5.84 -25.94 9.49
C GLY A 17 -4.60 -25.11 9.16
N PRO A 18 -4.77 -23.78 8.97
CA PRO A 18 -3.71 -22.90 8.49
C PRO A 18 -2.54 -22.74 9.47
N ARG A 19 -2.76 -22.95 10.78
CA ARG A 19 -1.68 -22.89 11.78
C ARG A 19 -0.63 -23.97 11.58
N ALA A 20 -0.95 -25.09 10.95
CA ALA A 20 0.03 -26.12 10.61
C ALA A 20 1.13 -25.64 9.64
N TYR A 21 0.95 -24.51 8.95
CA TYR A 21 2.02 -23.89 8.18
C TYR A 21 3.08 -23.22 9.08
N TYR A 22 2.61 -22.60 10.16
CA TYR A 22 3.39 -21.74 11.06
C TYR A 22 3.88 -22.48 12.31
N GLU A 23 3.48 -23.74 12.47
CA GLU A 23 3.77 -24.60 13.61
C GLU A 23 4.07 -26.04 13.14
N GLY A 24 4.71 -26.85 13.98
CA GLY A 24 4.96 -28.27 13.70
C GLY A 24 5.86 -28.53 12.48
N GLU A 25 5.62 -29.64 11.78
CA GLU A 25 6.52 -30.19 10.75
C GLU A 25 6.86 -29.18 9.65
N ILE A 26 5.88 -28.41 9.16
CA ILE A 26 6.12 -27.45 8.06
C ILE A 26 7.02 -26.32 8.54
N ALA A 27 6.75 -25.74 9.71
CA ALA A 27 7.55 -24.65 10.26
C ALA A 27 8.98 -25.08 10.61
N GLU A 28 9.16 -26.28 11.17
CA GLU A 28 10.47 -26.85 11.44
C GLU A 28 11.31 -27.02 10.17
N ARG A 29 10.68 -27.50 9.08
CA ARG A 29 11.34 -27.65 7.78
C ARG A 29 11.71 -26.31 7.15
N ILE A 30 10.84 -25.31 7.26
CA ILE A 30 11.13 -23.94 6.81
C ILE A 30 12.33 -23.38 7.58
N ALA A 31 12.34 -23.48 8.91
CA ALA A 31 13.44 -22.97 9.74
C ALA A 31 14.74 -23.76 9.54
N ALA A 32 14.67 -25.08 9.30
CA ALA A 32 15.85 -25.87 8.96
C ALA A 32 16.49 -25.40 7.65
N CYS A 33 15.68 -25.21 6.59
CA CYS A 33 16.15 -24.66 5.33
C CYS A 33 16.72 -23.24 5.51
N SER A 34 16.07 -22.38 6.32
CA SER A 34 16.61 -21.06 6.66
C SER A 34 18.02 -21.17 7.25
N ARG A 35 18.22 -22.02 8.26
CA ARG A 35 19.55 -22.22 8.88
C ARG A 35 20.58 -22.78 7.91
N GLU A 36 20.22 -23.78 7.12
CA GLU A 36 21.10 -24.40 6.11
C GLU A 36 21.55 -23.38 5.05
N CYS A 37 20.71 -22.40 4.73
CA CYS A 37 21.02 -21.33 3.79
C CYS A 37 21.62 -20.07 4.46
N GLY A 38 21.90 -20.08 5.77
CA GLY A 38 22.46 -18.94 6.49
C GLY A 38 21.49 -17.76 6.69
N ALA A 39 20.18 -18.01 6.60
CA ALA A 39 19.12 -17.02 6.84
C ALA A 39 18.62 -17.03 8.30
N ALA A 40 18.02 -15.92 8.73
CA ALA A 40 17.72 -15.64 10.13
C ALA A 40 16.37 -16.20 10.66
N MET A 41 15.48 -16.70 9.79
CA MET A 41 14.12 -17.09 10.19
C MET A 41 14.12 -18.34 11.08
N THR A 42 13.41 -18.25 12.21
CA THR A 42 13.27 -19.32 13.20
C THR A 42 11.86 -19.89 13.24
N VAL A 43 11.68 -21.03 13.92
CA VAL A 43 10.35 -21.58 14.22
C VAL A 43 9.56 -20.62 15.11
N ASP A 44 10.22 -19.88 16.00
CA ASP A 44 9.56 -18.94 16.89
C ASP A 44 9.00 -17.73 16.13
N ASP A 45 9.67 -17.27 15.08
CA ASP A 45 9.17 -16.19 14.20
C ASP A 45 7.87 -16.61 13.51
N LEU A 46 7.86 -17.81 12.91
CA LEU A 46 6.67 -18.40 12.29
C LEU A 46 5.55 -18.55 13.31
N ARG A 47 5.86 -19.09 14.50
CA ARG A 47 4.86 -19.30 15.55
C ARG A 47 4.25 -17.98 16.03
N LYS A 48 5.04 -16.90 16.14
CA LYS A 48 4.58 -15.57 16.59
C LYS A 48 3.76 -14.83 15.55
N LEU A 49 3.91 -15.15 14.26
CA LEU A 49 3.17 -14.47 13.19
C LEU A 49 1.66 -14.60 13.42
N ARG A 50 0.97 -13.46 13.39
CA ARG A 50 -0.49 -13.34 13.35
C ARG A 50 -0.86 -12.38 12.22
N PRO A 51 -1.86 -12.72 11.38
CA PRO A 51 -2.42 -11.75 10.46
C PRO A 51 -3.25 -10.73 11.23
N ASP A 52 -3.18 -9.48 10.81
CA ASP A 52 -4.01 -8.40 11.35
C ASP A 52 -5.27 -8.25 10.50
N TRP A 53 -6.42 -8.11 11.16
CA TRP A 53 -7.63 -7.59 10.52
C TRP A 53 -7.58 -6.08 10.59
N VAL A 54 -7.74 -5.43 9.45
CA VAL A 54 -7.61 -3.98 9.31
C VAL A 54 -8.87 -3.37 8.72
N GLU A 55 -9.17 -2.14 9.14
CA GLU A 55 -10.19 -1.33 8.47
C GLU A 55 -9.59 -0.79 7.16
N PRO A 56 -10.26 -0.97 6.00
CA PRO A 56 -9.78 -0.42 4.75
C PRO A 56 -9.77 1.12 4.78
N ILE A 57 -8.71 1.71 4.25
CA ILE A 57 -8.69 3.15 3.94
C ILE A 57 -9.46 3.38 2.65
N SER A 58 -10.00 4.59 2.46
CA SER A 58 -10.81 4.88 1.28
C SER A 58 -10.72 6.32 0.81
N LYS A 59 -11.10 6.52 -0.44
CA LYS A 59 -11.29 7.84 -1.04
C LYS A 59 -12.47 7.85 -1.98
N ASP A 60 -13.30 8.88 -1.88
CA ASP A 60 -14.37 9.11 -2.82
C ASP A 60 -13.83 9.72 -4.12
N TYR A 61 -14.24 9.16 -5.24
CA TYR A 61 -13.86 9.60 -6.58
C TYR A 61 -15.07 9.51 -7.51
N ARG A 62 -15.62 10.67 -7.88
CA ARG A 62 -16.67 10.82 -8.91
C ARG A 62 -17.87 9.88 -8.75
N GLY A 63 -18.41 9.80 -7.54
CA GLY A 63 -19.60 8.99 -7.23
C GLY A 63 -19.31 7.54 -6.82
N TYR A 64 -18.04 7.16 -6.72
CA TYR A 64 -17.59 5.86 -6.21
C TYR A 64 -16.72 6.05 -4.97
N THR A 65 -16.72 5.06 -4.08
CA THR A 65 -15.75 4.95 -2.99
C THR A 65 -14.75 3.87 -3.33
N VAL A 66 -13.48 4.24 -3.42
CA VAL A 66 -12.38 3.30 -3.69
C VAL A 66 -11.75 2.90 -2.36
N HIS A 67 -11.63 1.61 -2.11
CA HIS A 67 -11.05 1.05 -0.89
C HIS A 67 -9.68 0.44 -1.18
N GLU A 68 -8.73 0.65 -0.26
CA GLU A 68 -7.41 0.06 -0.28
C GLU A 68 -7.04 -0.49 1.09
N ILE A 69 -6.13 -1.46 1.12
CA ILE A 69 -5.52 -1.93 2.36
C ILE A 69 -4.63 -0.80 2.93
N PRO A 70 -4.71 -0.49 4.24
CA PRO A 70 -3.83 0.50 4.85
C PRO A 70 -2.34 0.10 4.74
N PRO A 71 -1.41 1.02 5.07
CA PRO A 71 -0.01 0.67 5.27
C PRO A 71 0.15 -0.59 6.14
N ASN A 72 1.17 -1.42 5.91
CA ASN A 72 2.44 -1.13 5.24
C ASN A 72 2.47 -1.33 3.71
N GLY A 73 1.34 -1.63 3.06
CA GLY A 73 1.24 -1.62 1.60
C GLY A 73 1.29 -0.21 0.99
N GLN A 74 1.54 -0.11 -0.31
CA GLN A 74 1.58 1.17 -1.04
C GLN A 74 0.27 1.50 -1.78
N GLY A 75 -0.83 0.78 -1.51
CA GLY A 75 -2.14 1.02 -2.14
C GLY A 75 -2.68 2.43 -1.92
N ILE A 76 -2.32 3.08 -0.80
CA ILE A 76 -2.66 4.48 -0.50
C ILE A 76 -2.22 5.47 -1.59
N ALA A 77 -1.18 5.17 -2.37
CA ALA A 77 -0.76 6.00 -3.50
C ALA A 77 -1.87 6.19 -4.54
N ALA A 78 -2.66 5.14 -4.79
CA ALA A 78 -3.81 5.23 -5.68
C ALA A 78 -4.88 6.19 -5.14
N LEU A 79 -5.18 6.10 -3.83
CA LEU A 79 -6.16 6.97 -3.18
C LEU A 79 -5.71 8.44 -3.16
N ILE A 80 -4.41 8.69 -2.91
CA ILE A 80 -3.82 10.05 -3.00
C ILE A 80 -3.96 10.57 -4.42
N ALA A 81 -3.58 9.79 -5.44
CA ALA A 81 -3.70 10.18 -6.84
C ALA A 81 -5.15 10.50 -7.24
N LEU A 82 -6.13 9.71 -6.79
CA LEU A 82 -7.55 10.01 -7.03
C LEU A 82 -7.99 11.31 -6.37
N GLY A 83 -7.55 11.58 -5.14
CA GLY A 83 -7.86 12.84 -4.46
C GLY A 83 -7.21 14.07 -5.13
N LEU A 84 -6.02 13.92 -5.72
CA LEU A 84 -5.39 14.94 -6.57
C LEU A 84 -6.22 15.17 -7.85
N LEU A 85 -6.59 14.08 -8.55
CA LEU A 85 -7.38 14.12 -9.80
C LEU A 85 -8.82 14.60 -9.61
N ASN A 86 -9.35 14.61 -8.38
CA ASN A 86 -10.62 15.25 -8.06
C ASN A 86 -10.60 16.78 -8.26
N GLN A 87 -9.42 17.40 -8.32
CA GLN A 87 -9.27 18.84 -8.55
C GLN A 87 -9.27 19.22 -10.04
N PHE A 88 -9.32 18.23 -10.95
CA PHE A 88 -9.30 18.42 -12.39
C PHE A 88 -10.61 17.95 -13.01
N ASP A 89 -11.03 18.53 -14.14
CA ASP A 89 -12.19 18.04 -14.87
C ASP A 89 -11.83 16.87 -15.79
N MET A 90 -11.56 15.71 -15.21
CA MET A 90 -11.20 14.51 -15.98
C MET A 90 -12.34 14.02 -16.89
N ALA A 91 -13.59 14.44 -16.67
CA ALA A 91 -14.72 14.02 -17.49
C ALA A 91 -14.73 14.71 -18.86
N SER A 92 -14.16 15.91 -18.97
CA SER A 92 -14.02 16.62 -20.25
C SER A 92 -12.78 16.18 -21.06
N VAL A 93 -11.86 15.43 -20.45
CA VAL A 93 -10.66 14.93 -21.14
C VAL A 93 -10.92 13.53 -21.69
N GLN A 94 -10.66 13.32 -22.97
CA GLN A 94 -10.77 11.99 -23.57
C GLN A 94 -9.77 11.03 -22.91
N ARG A 95 -10.24 9.83 -22.52
CA ARG A 95 -9.49 8.85 -21.73
C ARG A 95 -8.06 8.62 -22.22
N ASP A 96 -7.88 8.45 -23.53
CA ASP A 96 -6.61 8.07 -24.14
C ASP A 96 -5.86 9.29 -24.74
N ALA A 97 -6.30 10.51 -24.44
CA ALA A 97 -5.62 11.73 -24.85
C ALA A 97 -4.35 11.97 -24.01
N VAL A 98 -3.40 12.72 -24.59
CA VAL A 98 -2.11 13.02 -23.96
C VAL A 98 -2.32 13.77 -22.65
N GLU A 99 -3.29 14.68 -22.60
CA GLU A 99 -3.66 15.48 -21.43
C GLU A 99 -4.17 14.59 -20.29
N SER A 100 -4.98 13.58 -20.61
CA SER A 100 -5.50 12.62 -19.62
C SER A 100 -4.38 11.78 -19.03
N GLN A 101 -3.48 11.28 -19.87
CA GLN A 101 -2.32 10.51 -19.42
C GLN A 101 -1.36 11.37 -18.61
N HIS A 102 -1.11 12.61 -19.05
CA HIS A 102 -0.25 13.57 -18.35
C HIS A 102 -0.74 13.81 -16.92
N LEU A 103 -2.03 14.14 -16.74
CA LEU A 103 -2.60 14.37 -15.41
C LEU A 103 -2.50 13.14 -14.51
N GLN A 104 -2.78 11.94 -15.04
CA GLN A 104 -2.66 10.70 -14.29
C GLN A 104 -1.20 10.40 -13.87
N ILE A 105 -0.25 10.61 -14.78
CA ILE A 105 1.18 10.42 -14.52
C ILE A 105 1.67 11.42 -13.47
N GLU A 106 1.34 12.71 -13.59
CA GLU A 106 1.73 13.73 -12.62
C GLU A 106 1.11 13.46 -11.24
N ALA A 107 -0.17 13.10 -11.18
CA ALA A 107 -0.83 12.74 -9.92
C ALA A 107 -0.16 11.54 -9.25
N MET A 108 0.20 10.51 -10.01
CA MET A 108 0.87 9.33 -9.48
C MET A 108 2.30 9.65 -9.01
N LYS A 109 3.06 10.46 -9.76
CA LYS A 109 4.39 10.92 -9.34
C LYS A 109 4.32 11.68 -8.02
N LEU A 110 3.34 12.57 -7.87
CA LEU A 110 3.13 13.34 -6.66
C LEU A 110 2.70 12.45 -5.49
N ALA A 111 1.79 11.49 -5.72
CA ALA A 111 1.37 10.52 -4.73
C ALA A 111 2.52 9.61 -4.25
N PHE A 112 3.40 9.20 -5.16
CA PHE A 112 4.59 8.42 -4.81
C PHE A 112 5.60 9.23 -4.01
N ALA A 113 5.76 10.52 -4.26
CA ALA A 113 6.65 11.37 -3.45
C ALA A 113 6.26 11.32 -1.96
N ASP A 114 4.95 11.43 -1.67
CA ASP A 114 4.45 11.33 -0.29
C ASP A 114 4.52 9.89 0.24
N THR A 115 4.17 8.91 -0.58
CA THR A 115 4.21 7.48 -0.22
C THR A 115 5.62 7.04 0.17
N TYR A 116 6.64 7.40 -0.61
CA TYR A 116 8.03 7.05 -0.33
C TYR A 116 8.57 7.73 0.93
N ARG A 117 8.05 8.90 1.29
CA ARG A 117 8.47 9.58 2.52
C ARG A 117 7.81 9.00 3.77
N TYR A 118 6.55 8.60 3.69
CA TYR A 118 5.71 8.39 4.87
C TYR A 118 5.24 6.95 5.06
N VAL A 119 5.03 6.18 3.99
CA VAL A 119 4.45 4.84 4.10
C VAL A 119 5.50 3.86 4.61
N SER A 120 5.21 3.26 5.76
CA SER A 120 6.00 2.21 6.40
C SER A 120 5.07 1.34 7.24
N ASP A 121 5.61 0.59 8.20
CA ASP A 121 4.79 -0.05 9.22
C ASP A 121 3.98 1.02 9.99
N PRO A 122 2.64 0.89 10.10
CA PRO A 122 1.82 1.87 10.83
C PRO A 122 2.34 2.20 12.24
N ARG A 123 3.03 1.26 12.90
CA ARG A 123 3.61 1.44 14.23
C ARG A 123 4.78 2.43 14.24
N THR A 124 5.35 2.75 13.09
CA THR A 124 6.53 3.62 12.92
C THR A 124 6.27 4.83 12.02
N MET A 125 5.08 4.95 11.43
CA MET A 125 4.74 6.07 10.55
C MET A 125 4.68 7.40 11.32
N GLU A 126 5.19 8.47 10.69
CA GLU A 126 5.23 9.83 11.27
C GLU A 126 3.95 10.65 11.03
N VAL A 127 3.09 10.16 10.13
CA VAL A 127 1.80 10.73 9.75
C VAL A 127 0.79 9.59 9.60
N THR A 128 -0.49 9.90 9.79
CA THR A 128 -1.59 8.93 9.63
C THR A 128 -2.06 8.87 8.18
N SER A 129 -2.70 7.77 7.79
CA SER A 129 -3.30 7.65 6.46
C SER A 129 -4.40 8.69 6.24
N GLU A 130 -5.14 9.02 7.28
CA GLU A 130 -6.17 10.06 7.28
C GLU A 130 -5.59 11.43 6.94
N GLN A 131 -4.44 11.78 7.54
CA GLN A 131 -3.73 13.03 7.21
C GLN A 131 -3.26 13.06 5.76
N MET A 132 -2.72 11.94 5.24
CA MET A 132 -2.28 11.84 3.85
C MET A 132 -3.46 11.91 2.85
N LEU A 133 -4.65 11.50 3.27
CA LEU A 133 -5.87 11.47 2.44
C LEU A 133 -6.80 12.66 2.66
N ASP A 134 -6.42 13.61 3.52
CA ASP A 134 -7.21 14.80 3.81
C ASP A 134 -7.46 15.65 2.55
N ASP A 135 -8.70 16.05 2.32
CA ASP A 135 -9.09 16.79 1.11
C ASP A 135 -8.40 18.15 1.00
N SER A 136 -8.18 18.83 2.13
CA SER A 136 -7.50 20.13 2.12
C SER A 136 -6.03 19.97 1.75
N TYR A 137 -5.38 18.93 2.29
CA TYR A 137 -4.01 18.58 1.92
C TYR A 137 -3.89 18.24 0.43
N LEU A 138 -4.71 17.33 -0.07
CA LEU A 138 -4.67 16.91 -1.49
C LEU A 138 -5.00 18.07 -2.44
N LYS A 139 -5.91 18.97 -2.06
CA LYS A 139 -6.19 20.18 -2.82
C LYS A 139 -5.00 21.12 -2.91
N GLU A 140 -4.26 21.32 -1.82
CA GLU A 140 -3.03 22.13 -1.85
C GLU A 140 -1.93 21.45 -2.68
N ARG A 141 -1.79 20.14 -2.57
CA ARG A 141 -0.82 19.37 -3.35
C ARG A 141 -1.12 19.41 -4.85
N ALA A 142 -2.38 19.31 -5.26
CA ALA A 142 -2.79 19.35 -6.66
C ALA A 142 -2.39 20.65 -7.39
N LYS A 143 -2.21 21.77 -6.67
CA LYS A 143 -1.74 23.04 -7.24
C LYS A 143 -0.32 22.96 -7.81
N LEU A 144 0.46 21.95 -7.41
CA LEU A 144 1.82 21.74 -7.90
C LEU A 144 1.86 21.10 -9.29
N MET A 145 0.75 20.49 -9.72
CA MET A 145 0.67 19.82 -11.02
C MET A 145 0.48 20.86 -12.14
N ASP A 146 1.50 21.01 -12.98
CA ASP A 146 1.41 21.79 -14.23
C ASP A 146 0.72 20.93 -15.30
N PRO A 147 -0.42 21.36 -15.88
CA PRO A 147 -1.14 20.60 -16.91
C PRO A 147 -0.37 20.49 -18.24
N THR A 148 0.70 21.26 -18.43
CA THR A 148 1.47 21.34 -19.68
C THR A 148 2.94 20.94 -19.53
N GLY A 149 3.42 20.76 -18.30
CA GLY A 149 4.83 20.50 -17.99
C GLY A 149 5.00 19.37 -16.99
N ALA A 150 5.97 18.47 -17.25
CA ALA A 150 6.28 17.39 -16.33
C ALA A 150 7.14 17.90 -15.16
N THR A 151 6.75 17.56 -13.93
CA THR A 151 7.38 18.08 -12.71
C THR A 151 8.03 16.96 -11.90
N LYS A 152 9.20 17.20 -11.31
CA LYS A 152 9.76 16.31 -10.28
C LYS A 152 9.26 16.80 -8.92
N PHE A 153 8.42 16.00 -8.27
CA PHE A 153 7.84 16.37 -6.98
C PHE A 153 8.72 15.94 -5.81
N ASP A 154 8.67 16.74 -4.75
CA ASP A 154 9.12 16.37 -3.40
C ASP A 154 7.90 16.09 -2.52
N PHE A 155 8.10 15.43 -1.38
CA PHE A 155 7.02 15.13 -0.44
C PHE A 155 6.43 16.41 0.17
N GLY A 156 5.13 16.42 0.43
CA GLY A 156 4.44 17.49 1.13
C GLY A 156 4.40 17.24 2.63
N MET A 157 3.82 18.16 3.40
CA MET A 157 3.62 17.98 4.84
C MET A 157 2.12 17.84 5.13
N PRO A 158 1.60 16.61 5.33
CA PRO A 158 0.18 16.37 5.65
C PRO A 158 -0.32 17.00 6.95
N ARG A 159 0.58 17.58 7.77
CA ARG A 159 0.24 18.24 9.03
C ARG A 159 -0.33 19.62 8.77
N SER A 160 -1.65 19.78 8.89
CA SER A 160 -2.30 21.08 9.04
C SER A 160 -2.18 21.55 10.50
N GLY A 161 -2.04 22.87 10.70
CA GLY A 161 -1.50 23.50 11.89
C GLY A 161 -2.19 23.15 13.23
N GLY A 162 -1.34 22.94 14.24
CA GLY A 162 -1.72 22.81 15.64
C GLY A 162 -0.60 23.38 16.53
N THR A 163 -0.31 24.66 16.37
CA THR A 163 0.38 25.42 17.44
C THR A 163 -0.68 25.73 18.49
N ILE A 164 -0.49 25.25 19.73
CA ILE A 164 -1.12 25.84 20.92
C ILE A 164 -0.41 27.17 21.20
#